data_AF-A0A1T1AP40-F1
#
_entry.id   AF-A0A1T1AP40-F1
#
_cell.length_a   1.000
_cell.length_b   1.000
_cell.length_c   1.000
_cell.angle_alpha   90.00
_cell.angle_beta   90.00
_cell.angle_gamma   90.00
#
_symmetry.space_group_name_H-M   'P 1'
#
loop_
_entity.id
_entity.type
_entity.pdbx_description
1 polymer ?
#
loop_
_entity_poly.entity_id
_entity_poly.type
_entity_poly.pdbx_seq_one_letter_code
_entity_poly.pdbx_strand_id
1 'polypeptide(L)'
;MFAIPRMLVFLVLMLLLMVLSLFLQQSQPGSLLAVTVYKSHLMALGGWGGYWLDRCLFPYDRPHQYLEIDDTPEPDDLPGEFATAVCHGGTFSQSMLRRAIIVAACLICVGLGA
;
A
#
# COMPACT_ATOMS: atom_id res chain seq x y z
N MET A 1 -8.71 -24.48 -3.32
CA MET A 1 -9.41 -23.25 -2.87
C MET A 1 -8.83 -22.08 -3.66
N PHE A 2 -9.62 -21.39 -4.49
CA PHE A 2 -9.12 -20.25 -5.26
C PHE A 2 -8.84 -19.09 -4.28
N ALA A 3 -7.57 -18.80 -4.02
CA ALA A 3 -7.19 -17.64 -3.22
C ALA A 3 -7.34 -16.39 -4.09
N ILE A 4 -8.39 -15.61 -3.85
CA ILE A 4 -8.59 -14.35 -4.56
C ILE A 4 -7.40 -13.44 -4.20
N PRO A 5 -6.63 -12.93 -5.18
CA PRO A 5 -5.52 -12.04 -4.89
C PRO A 5 -6.07 -10.80 -4.20
N ARG A 6 -5.56 -10.51 -2.99
CA ARG A 6 -6.03 -9.42 -2.11
C ARG A 6 -6.15 -8.08 -2.84
N MET A 7 -5.27 -7.87 -3.80
CA MET A 7 -5.19 -6.68 -4.62
C MET A 7 -6.37 -6.56 -5.61
N LEU A 8 -6.86 -7.66 -6.18
CA LEU A 8 -7.98 -7.64 -7.12
C LEU A 8 -9.25 -7.08 -6.47
N VAL A 9 -9.48 -7.38 -5.19
CA VAL A 9 -10.63 -6.83 -4.44
C VAL A 9 -10.61 -5.30 -4.41
N PHE A 10 -9.44 -4.69 -4.15
CA PHE A 10 -9.30 -3.24 -4.17
C PHE A 10 -9.46 -2.65 -5.57
N LEU A 11 -8.93 -3.32 -6.59
CA LEU A 11 -9.12 -2.90 -7.99
C LEU A 11 -10.59 -2.87 -8.37
N VAL A 12 -11.35 -3.93 -8.04
CA VAL A 12 -12.80 -4.00 -8.29
C VAL A 12 -13.54 -2.90 -7.52
N LEU A 13 -13.19 -2.67 -6.25
CA LEU A 13 -13.77 -1.60 -5.45
C LEU A 13 -13.50 -0.22 -6.06
N MET A 14 -12.29 0.03 -6.57
CA MET A 14 -11.97 1.29 -7.24
C MET A 14 -12.76 1.51 -8.53
N LEU A 15 -12.88 0.46 -9.36
CA LEU A 15 -13.67 0.51 -10.59
C LEU A 15 -15.15 0.74 -10.29
N LEU A 16 -15.68 0.11 -9.24
CA LEU A 16 -17.06 0.31 -8.79
C LEU A 16 -17.27 1.76 -8.35
N LEU A 17 -16.38 2.30 -7.51
CA LEU A 17 -16.46 3.69 -7.07
C LEU A 17 -16.34 4.68 -8.25
N MET A 18 -15.54 4.36 -9.27
CA MET A 18 -15.42 5.15 -10.50
C MET A 18 -16.73 5.17 -11.28
N VAL A 19 -17.33 4.01 -11.53
CA VAL A 19 -18.59 3.91 -12.27
C VAL A 19 -19.73 4.58 -11.49
N LEU A 20 -19.76 4.37 -10.17
CA LEU A 20 -20.76 4.99 -9.30
C LEU A 20 -20.63 6.51 -9.29
N SER A 21 -19.41 7.05 -9.21
CA SER A 21 -19.20 8.50 -9.23
C SER A 21 -19.68 9.12 -10.55
N LEU A 22 -19.34 8.50 -11.68
CA LEU A 22 -19.80 8.94 -13.01
C LEU A 22 -21.32 8.86 -13.14
N PHE A 23 -21.93 7.75 -12.72
CA PHE A 23 -23.37 7.55 -12.76
C PHE A 23 -24.13 8.59 -11.91
N LEU A 24 -23.65 8.84 -10.69
CA LEU A 24 -24.23 9.86 -9.81
C LEU A 24 -24.07 11.27 -10.37
N GLN A 25 -22.93 11.56 -11.01
CA GLN A 25 -22.70 12.86 -11.64
C GLN A 25 -23.63 13.12 -12.82
N GLN A 26 -23.97 12.08 -13.61
CA GLN A 26 -24.95 12.19 -14.69
C GLN A 26 -26.39 12.32 -14.17
N SER A 27 -26.75 11.57 -13.12
CA SER A 27 -28.13 11.51 -12.62
C SER A 27 -28.49 12.71 -11.75
N GLN A 28 -27.56 13.18 -10.92
CA GLN A 28 -27.76 14.23 -9.92
C GLN A 28 -26.52 15.14 -9.82
N PRO A 29 -26.29 16.02 -10.81
CA PRO A 29 -25.13 16.89 -10.84
C PRO A 29 -25.09 17.78 -9.60
N GLY A 30 -23.94 17.82 -8.93
CA GLY A 30 -23.71 18.68 -7.75
C GLY A 30 -24.28 18.17 -6.42
N SER A 31 -24.83 16.96 -6.38
CA SER A 31 -25.25 16.36 -5.09
C SER A 31 -24.05 16.08 -4.19
N LEU A 32 -24.24 16.24 -2.88
CA LEU A 32 -23.20 15.94 -1.88
C LEU A 32 -22.71 14.49 -1.98
N LEU A 33 -23.60 13.56 -2.31
CA LEU A 33 -23.26 12.15 -2.54
C LEU A 33 -22.35 11.94 -3.76
N ALA A 34 -22.60 12.63 -4.88
CA ALA A 34 -21.74 12.50 -6.05
C ALA A 34 -20.30 12.96 -5.74
N VAL A 35 -20.16 14.08 -5.02
CA VAL A 35 -18.85 14.62 -4.65
C VAL A 35 -18.11 13.72 -3.64
N THR A 36 -18.81 13.17 -2.65
CA THR A 36 -18.17 12.30 -1.65
C THR A 36 -17.71 10.97 -2.26
N VAL A 37 -18.49 10.38 -3.17
CA VAL A 37 -18.11 9.16 -3.89
C VAL A 37 -16.96 9.41 -4.86
N TYR A 38 -16.94 10.56 -5.54
CA TYR A 38 -15.79 10.95 -6.36
C TYR A 38 -14.51 11.08 -5.53
N LYS A 39 -14.58 11.76 -4.38
CA LYS A 39 -13.43 11.90 -3.47
C LYS A 39 -12.97 10.56 -2.90
N SER A 40 -13.90 9.66 -2.56
CA SER A 40 -13.52 8.33 -2.06
C SER A 40 -12.84 7.48 -3.14
N HIS A 41 -13.29 7.56 -4.39
CA HIS A 41 -12.62 6.95 -5.54
C HIS A 41 -11.16 7.45 -5.68
N LEU A 42 -10.96 8.76 -5.59
CA LEU A 42 -9.64 9.38 -5.64
C LEU A 42 -8.74 8.93 -4.47
N MET A 43 -9.26 8.88 -3.25
CA MET A 43 -8.48 8.37 -2.10
C MET A 43 -8.10 6.90 -2.30
N ALA A 44 -9.00 6.06 -2.81
CA ALA A 44 -8.68 4.67 -3.11
C ALA A 44 -7.60 4.56 -4.20
N LEU A 45 -7.68 5.38 -5.26
CA LEU A 45 -6.68 5.46 -6.33
C LEU A 45 -5.29 5.86 -5.81
N GLY A 46 -5.20 6.87 -4.95
CA GLY A 46 -3.92 7.28 -4.36
C GLY A 46 -3.28 6.18 -3.51
N GLY A 47 -4.09 5.49 -2.68
CA GLY A 47 -3.60 4.38 -1.86
C GLY A 47 -3.10 3.20 -2.70
N TRP A 48 -3.89 2.80 -3.70
CA TRP A 48 -3.54 1.72 -4.62
C TRP A 48 -2.31 2.06 -5.46
N GLY A 49 -2.30 3.26 -6.06
CA GLY A 49 -1.20 3.75 -6.89
C GLY A 49 0.11 3.86 -6.11
N GLY A 50 0.06 4.40 -4.89
CA GLY A 50 1.23 4.51 -4.01
C GLY A 50 1.85 3.14 -3.66
N TYR A 51 1.00 2.12 -3.45
CA TYR A 51 1.48 0.77 -3.21
C TYR A 51 2.16 0.13 -4.43
N TRP A 52 1.62 0.33 -5.64
CA TRP A 52 2.28 -0.12 -6.87
C TRP A 52 3.58 0.64 -7.12
N LEU A 53 3.60 1.94 -6.85
CA LEU A 53 4.77 2.78 -7.02
C LEU A 53 5.91 2.36 -6.09
N ASP A 54 5.64 2.04 -4.82
CA ASP A 54 6.64 1.46 -3.91
C ASP A 54 7.27 0.19 -4.49
N ARG A 55 6.46 -0.72 -5.05
CA ARG A 55 6.96 -1.98 -5.63
C ARG A 55 7.77 -1.79 -6.90
N CYS A 56 7.43 -0.79 -7.72
CA CYS A 56 8.17 -0.47 -8.94
C CYS A 56 9.53 0.17 -8.62
N LEU A 57 9.58 1.03 -7.60
CA LEU A 57 10.83 1.68 -7.18
C LEU A 57 11.77 0.73 -6.43
N PHE A 58 11.22 -0.18 -5.62
CA PHE A 58 11.99 -1.06 -4.73
C PHE A 58 11.64 -2.53 -4.94
N PRO A 59 12.04 -3.14 -6.08
CA PRO A 59 11.68 -4.53 -6.38
C PRO A 59 12.27 -5.54 -5.39
N TYR A 60 13.49 -5.29 -4.89
CA TYR A 60 14.29 -6.21 -4.06
C TYR A 60 14.31 -5.88 -2.56
N ASP A 61 13.70 -4.77 -2.14
CA ASP A 61 13.74 -4.29 -0.75
C ASP A 61 12.33 -4.34 -0.15
N ARG A 62 11.78 -5.56 -0.07
CA ARG A 62 10.42 -5.79 0.43
C ARG A 62 10.50 -6.20 1.91
N PRO A 63 9.68 -5.60 2.79
CA PRO A 63 9.76 -5.80 4.22
C PRO A 63 9.60 -7.25 4.69
N HIS A 64 8.85 -8.08 3.96
CA HIS A 64 8.74 -9.50 4.29
C HIS A 64 10.07 -10.26 4.27
N GLN A 65 11.05 -9.81 3.47
CA GLN A 65 12.37 -10.45 3.37
C GLN A 65 13.21 -10.23 4.63
N TYR A 66 12.94 -9.17 5.42
CA TYR A 66 13.62 -8.94 6.69
C TYR A 66 13.06 -9.78 7.85
N LEU A 67 11.93 -10.46 7.63
CA LEU A 67 11.30 -11.35 8.61
C LEU A 67 11.59 -12.83 8.33
N GLU A 68 12.08 -13.16 7.13
CA GLU A 68 12.55 -14.50 6.75
C GLU A 68 13.99 -14.66 7.26
N ILE A 69 14.14 -14.84 8.57
CA ILE A 69 15.42 -15.25 9.18
C ILE A 69 15.52 -16.76 8.99
N ASP A 70 16.64 -17.22 8.43
CA ASP A 70 16.95 -18.65 8.29
C ASP A 70 17.13 -19.25 9.70
N ASP A 71 16.20 -20.10 10.13
CA ASP A 71 16.20 -20.78 11.44
C ASP A 71 17.29 -21.86 11.55
N THR A 72 18.41 -21.78 10.82
CA THR A 72 19.56 -22.66 11.02
C THR A 72 20.54 -21.97 11.97
N PRO A 73 20.56 -22.32 13.26
CA PRO A 73 21.53 -21.75 14.18
C PRO A 73 22.88 -22.39 13.85
N GLU A 74 23.83 -21.63 13.30
CA GLU A 74 25.22 -22.05 13.36
C GLU A 74 25.67 -22.00 14.83
N PRO A 75 26.30 -23.07 15.35
CA PRO A 75 26.47 -23.28 16.79
C PRO A 75 27.42 -22.30 17.52
N ASP A 76 27.96 -21.28 16.85
CA ASP A 76 28.99 -20.36 17.39
C ASP A 76 28.51 -18.91 17.69
N ASP A 77 27.24 -18.55 17.46
CA ASP A 77 26.79 -17.14 17.40
C ASP A 77 26.05 -16.56 18.64
N LEU A 78 26.46 -16.87 19.87
CA LEU A 78 25.75 -16.36 21.06
C LEU A 78 25.88 -14.84 21.41
N PRO A 79 26.67 -13.99 20.71
CA PRO A 79 26.49 -12.53 20.74
C PRO A 79 26.04 -11.92 19.38
N GLY A 80 26.20 -12.66 18.29
CA GLY A 80 25.90 -12.20 16.93
C GLY A 80 24.41 -12.18 16.61
N GLU A 81 23.67 -13.16 17.14
CA GLU A 81 22.24 -13.38 16.86
C GLU A 81 21.34 -12.23 17.35
N PHE A 82 21.68 -11.59 18.48
CA PHE A 82 20.94 -10.41 18.96
C PHE A 82 21.24 -9.17 18.11
N ALA A 83 22.49 -8.99 17.69
CA ALA A 83 22.89 -7.85 16.85
C ALA A 83 22.29 -7.95 15.45
N THR A 84 22.24 -9.16 14.86
CA THR A 84 21.56 -9.39 13.58
C THR A 84 20.07 -9.15 13.71
N ALA A 85 19.39 -9.65 14.75
CA ALA A 85 17.96 -9.41 14.96
C ALA A 85 17.62 -7.90 15.09
N VAL A 86 18.44 -7.12 15.80
CA VAL A 86 18.26 -5.66 15.94
C VAL A 86 18.48 -4.93 14.61
N CYS A 87 19.52 -5.29 13.85
CA CYS A 87 19.79 -4.70 12.53
C CYS A 87 18.65 -4.96 11.53
N HIS A 88 18.10 -6.19 11.50
CA HIS A 88 16.97 -6.55 10.62
C HIS A 88 15.65 -5.88 11.05
N GLY A 89 15.44 -5.70 12.36
CA GLY A 89 14.32 -4.88 12.86
C GLY A 89 14.40 -3.42 12.40
N GLY A 90 15.61 -2.87 12.36
CA GLY A 90 15.89 -1.53 11.85
C GLY A 90 15.54 -1.37 10.37
N THR A 91 15.99 -2.28 9.52
CA THR A 91 15.70 -2.24 8.06
C THR A 91 14.24 -2.52 7.75
N PHE A 92 13.59 -3.40 8.52
CA PHE A 92 12.15 -3.62 8.44
C PHE A 92 11.35 -2.34 8.74
N SER A 93 11.68 -1.65 9.84
CA SER A 93 11.02 -0.39 10.21
C SER A 93 11.21 0.70 9.15
N GLN A 94 12.44 0.83 8.62
CA GLN A 94 12.75 1.81 7.57
C GLN A 94 12.01 1.53 6.26
N SER A 95 11.93 0.26 5.83
CA SER A 95 11.20 -0.12 4.61
C SER A 95 9.69 0.11 4.75
N MET A 96 9.11 -0.13 5.94
CA MET A 96 7.71 0.21 6.23
C MET A 96 7.46 1.72 6.28
N LEU A 97 8.39 2.49 6.85
CA LEU A 97 8.30 3.95 6.88
C LEU A 97 8.32 4.55 5.46
N ARG A 98 9.24 4.06 4.61
CA ARG A 98 9.29 4.47 3.20
C ARG A 98 7.98 4.22 2.48
N ARG A 99 7.40 3.03 2.64
CA ARG A 99 6.08 2.67 2.09
C ARG A 99 5.00 3.64 2.54
N ALA A 100 4.97 3.95 3.84
CA ALA A 100 4.00 4.89 4.39
C ALA A 100 4.15 6.29 3.76
N ILE A 101 5.38 6.78 3.61
CA ILE A 101 5.65 8.10 3.00
C ILE A 101 5.23 8.14 1.53
N ILE A 102 5.55 7.11 0.75
CA ILE A 102 5.17 7.03 -0.67
C ILE A 102 3.65 7.03 -0.83
N VAL A 103 2.94 6.23 -0.03
CA VAL A 103 1.48 6.16 -0.05
C VAL A 103 0.87 7.49 0.39
N ALA A 104 1.39 8.12 1.44
CA ALA A 104 0.93 9.43 1.90
C ALA A 104 1.15 10.52 0.83
N ALA A 105 2.31 10.56 0.18
CA ALA A 105 2.59 11.50 -0.90
C ALA A 105 1.64 11.31 -2.09
N CYS A 106 1.34 10.06 -2.45
CA CYS A 106 0.38 9.76 -3.52
C CYS A 106 -1.04 10.20 -3.16
N LEU A 107 -1.49 9.95 -1.92
CA LEU A 107 -2.79 10.41 -1.41
C LEU A 107 -2.90 11.94 -1.39
N ILE A 108 -1.85 12.64 -0.96
CA ILE A 108 -1.81 14.11 -0.96
C ILE A 108 -1.86 14.63 -2.40
N CYS A 109 -1.06 14.08 -3.31
CA CYS A 109 -1.04 14.47 -4.72
C CYS A 109 -2.43 14.33 -5.36
N VAL A 110 -3.09 13.19 -5.17
CA VAL A 110 -4.43 12.93 -5.71
C VAL A 110 -5.48 13.80 -5.01
N GLY A 111 -5.35 14.04 -3.71
CA GLY A 111 -6.26 14.92 -2.95
C GLY A 111 -6.14 16.40 -3.32
N LEU A 112 -4.97 16.86 -3.77
CA LEU A 112 -4.74 18.23 -4.25
C LEU A 112 -5.18 18.43 -5.70
N GLY A 113 -5.15 17.38 -6.52
CA GLY A 113 -5.63 17.42 -7.91
C GLY A 113 -7.16 17.34 -8.05
N ALA A 114 -7.90 17.30 -6.94
CA ALA A 114 -9.34 17.03 -6.86
C ALA A 114 -10.21 18.29 -6.73
#